data_AF-A0A8J6TL22-F1
#
_entry.id   AF-A0A8J6TL22-F1
#
_cell.length_a   1.000
_cell.length_b   1.000
_cell.length_c   1.000
_cell.angle_alpha   90.00
_cell.angle_beta   90.00
_cell.angle_gamma   90.00
#
_symmetry.space_group_name_H-M   'P 1'
#
loop_
_entity.id
_entity.type
_entity.pdbx_description
1 polymer ?
#
loop_
_entity_poly.entity_id
_entity_poly.type
_entity_poly.pdbx_seq_one_letter_code
_entity_poly.pdbx_strand_id
1 'polypeptide(L)' 'MKKYSQEWKEAKGKWIQKHDGCWKIHYIEHDTEYSTGEYFTAKSAREDLKNY' A
#
# COMPACT_ATOMS: atom_id res chain seq x y z
N MET A 1 3.94 -9.33 12.92
CA MET A 1 3.27 -8.18 12.26
C MET A 1 1.77 -8.42 12.27
N LYS A 2 0.96 -7.44 12.68
CA LYS A 2 -0.50 -7.52 12.48
C LYS A 2 -0.75 -7.50 10.97
N LYS A 3 -0.99 -8.67 10.36
CA LYS A 3 -1.44 -8.76 8.96
C LYS A 3 -2.80 -8.08 8.92
N TYR A 4 -2.91 -6.97 8.19
CA TYR A 4 -4.23 -6.40 7.89
C TYR A 4 -5.04 -7.49 7.18
N SER A 5 -6.28 -7.72 7.62
CA SER A 5 -7.17 -8.70 6.99
C SER A 5 -7.38 -8.33 5.52
N GLN A 6 -7.61 -9.33 4.69
CA GLN A 6 -7.97 -9.14 3.28
C GLN A 6 -9.16 -8.16 3.16
N GLU A 7 -10.15 -8.33 4.03
CA GLU A 7 -11.32 -7.45 4.15
C GLU A 7 -10.95 -5.97 4.36
N TRP A 8 -9.89 -5.66 5.11
CA TRP A 8 -9.45 -4.28 5.33
C TRP A 8 -8.80 -3.68 4.09
N LYS A 9 -8.05 -4.50 3.34
CA LYS A 9 -7.39 -4.11 2.09
C LYS A 9 -8.44 -3.85 0.99
N GLU A 10 -9.42 -4.74 0.90
CA GLU A 10 -10.55 -4.65 -0.04
C GLU A 10 -11.41 -3.40 0.21
N ALA A 11 -11.71 -3.10 1.49
CA ALA A 11 -12.48 -1.90 1.84
C ALA A 11 -11.75 -0.58 1.56
N LYS A 12 -10.41 -0.58 1.56
CA LYS A 12 -9.57 0.60 1.34
C LYS A 12 -9.24 0.82 -0.13
N GLY A 13 -9.25 -0.23 -0.96
CA GLY A 13 -8.85 -0.23 -2.37
C GLY A 13 -7.35 -0.03 -2.61
N LYS A 14 -6.70 0.82 -1.80
CA LYS A 14 -5.28 1.15 -1.84
C LYS A 14 -4.72 1.35 -0.42
N TRP A 15 -3.49 0.90 -0.14
CA TRP A 15 -2.83 1.07 1.16
C TRP A 15 -1.30 1.11 1.04
N ILE A 16 -0.59 1.57 2.07
CA ILE A 16 0.88 1.49 2.12
C ILE A 16 1.33 0.25 2.90
N GLN A 17 2.39 -0.40 2.44
CA GLN A 17 3.01 -1.54 3.12
C GLN A 17 4.52 -1.34 3.22
N LYS A 18 5.09 -1.70 4.38
CA LYS A 18 6.54 -1.71 4.57
C LYS A 18 7.14 -3.00 4.00
N HIS A 19 8.15 -2.83 3.16
CA HIS A 19 9.00 -3.86 2.58
C HIS A 19 10.41 -3.77 3.19
N ASP A 20 11.32 -4.64 2.78
CA ASP A 20 12.69 -4.62 3.28
C ASP A 20 13.39 -3.33 2.81
N GLY A 21 13.60 -2.41 3.75
CA GLY A 21 14.23 -1.11 3.49
C GLY A 21 13.35 -0.01 2.87
N CYS A 22 12.16 -0.32 2.36
CA CYS A 22 11.30 0.68 1.70
C CYS A 22 9.81 0.54 2.05
N TRP A 23 9.02 1.52 1.63
CA TRP A 23 7.56 1.51 1.68
C TRP A 23 7.04 1.49 0.24
N LYS A 24 5.98 0.73 -0.01
CA LYS A 24 5.32 0.66 -1.31
C LYS A 24 3.82 0.92 -1.16
N ILE A 25 3.20 1.47 -2.19
CA ILE A 25 1.74 1.56 -2.28
C ILE A 25 1.25 0.27 -2.91
N HIS A 26 0.25 -0.33 -2.28
CA HIS A 26 -0.45 -1.52 -2.75
C HIS A 26 -1.86 -1.13 -3.14
N TYR A 27 -2.41 -1.78 -4.16
CA TYR A 27 -3.77 -1.58 -4.60
C TYR A 27 -4.32 -2.86 -5.22
N ILE A 28 -5.64 -3.00 -5.22
CA ILE A 28 -6.33 -4.12 -5.87
C ILE A 28 -6.99 -3.60 -7.13
N GLU A 29 -6.69 -4.23 -8.26
CA GLU A 29 -7.34 -4.00 -9.54
C GLU A 29 -7.68 -5.34 -10.17
N HIS A 30 -8.93 -5.52 -10.62
CA HIS A 30 -9.43 -6.80 -11.17
C HIS A 30 -9.13 -8.02 -10.27
N ASP A 31 -9.40 -7.91 -8.96
CA ASP A 31 -9.14 -8.96 -7.96
C ASP A 31 -7.65 -9.35 -7.80
N THR A 32 -6.74 -8.56 -8.37
CA THR A 32 -5.30 -8.80 -8.32
C THR A 32 -4.59 -7.72 -7.50
N GLU A 33 -3.73 -8.12 -6.58
CA GLU A 33 -2.90 -7.20 -5.78
C GLU A 33 -1.69 -6.74 -6.62
N TYR A 34 -1.57 -5.41 -6.78
CA TYR A 34 -0.44 -4.75 -7.39
C TYR A 34 0.28 -3.88 -6.37
N SER A 35 1.54 -3.57 -6.65
CA SER A 35 2.30 -2.60 -5.86
C SER A 35 3.07 -1.64 -6.74
N THR A 36 3.15 -0.39 -6.32
CA THR A 36 3.84 0.69 -7.04
C THR A 36 4.57 1.63 -6.09
N GLY A 37 5.60 2.29 -6.62
CA GLY A 37 6.46 3.22 -5.92
C GLY A 37 7.41 2.57 -4.91
N GLU A 38 8.53 3.22 -4.68
CA GLU A 38 9.50 2.85 -3.65
C GLU A 38 9.86 4.09 -2.83
N TYR A 39 9.43 4.10 -1.58
CA TYR A 39 9.55 5.25 -0.71
C TYR A 39 10.42 4.94 0.50
N PHE A 40 11.36 5.83 0.81
CA PHE A 40 12.20 5.68 2.01
C PHE A 40 11.42 5.89 3.32
N THR A 41 10.31 6.61 3.28
CA THR A 41 9.50 6.89 4.47
C THR A 41 8.02 6.56 4.26
N ALA A 42 7.33 6.19 5.36
CA ALA A 42 5.89 6.00 5.34
C ALA A 42 5.13 7.30 5.02
N LYS A 43 5.71 8.45 5.36
CA LYS A 43 5.09 9.77 5.12
C LYS A 43 5.01 10.05 3.63
N SER A 44 6.13 9.93 2.91
CA SER A 44 6.17 10.13 1.46
C SER A 44 5.24 9.16 0.73
N ALA A 45 5.21 7.88 1.14
CA ALA A 45 4.28 6.89 0.57
C ALA A 45 2.80 7.26 0.79
N ARG A 46 2.46 7.86 1.94
CA ARG A 46 1.08 8.33 2.24
C ARG A 46 0.72 9.59 1.48
N GLU A 47 1.67 10.50 1.25
CA GLU A 47 1.45 11.70 0.46
C GLU A 47 1.15 11.33 -0.99
N ASP A 48 1.91 10.40 -1.55
CA ASP A 48 1.69 9.89 -2.90
C ASP A 48 0.35 9.12 -2.99
N LEU A 49 0.05 8.26 -2.01
CA LEU A 49 -1.24 7.56 -1.93
C LEU A 49 -2.47 8.51 -1.91
N LYS A 50 -2.36 9.71 -1.34
CA LYS A 50 -3.45 10.69 -1.35
C LYS A 50 -3.68 11.30 -2.74
N ASN A 51 -2.62 11.34 -3.56
CA ASN A 51 -2.66 11.88 -4.92
C ASN A 51 -2.96 10.79 -5.98
N TYR A 52 -2.97 9.51 -5.59
CA TYR A 52 -3.07 8.35 -6.47
C TYR A 52 -4.46 7.73 -6.49
#